data_AF-A0A952MB64-F1
#
_entry.id   AF-A0A952MB64-F1
#
_cell.length_a   1.000
_cell.length_b   1.000
_cell.length_c   1.000
_cell.angle_alpha   90.00
_cell.angle_beta   90.00
_cell.angle_gamma   90.00
#
_symmetry.space_group_name_H-M   'P 1'
#
loop_
_entity.id
_entity.type
_entity.pdbx_description
1 polymer ?
#
loop_
_entity_poly.entity_id
_entity_poly.type
_entity_poly.pdbx_seq_one_letter_code
_entity_poly.pdbx_strand_id
1 'polypeptide(L)'
;MTRALVIGKFMPLHNGHLALIEFAASHADEVIVSMSYTPHDTIDPLHRFKWINEIFTNRKNILPFLLEDNFDNDLLPLTERTKIWAGVMRKVYPKIDVVVSSEAYGEPFAANLQATHLLFDADRKKIPVSASLIREKPFRYWEFIPPVVRPYFVKKICFYGSESTGKSFMAQKLAQVYNTEFVPEVAREIVTSNEFTEADIIKIGYAQIDRINEKIKTANKILLCDTDTITTQIYSQQYLKTVPAILFELEKQVHYDYYFLFDIDVPWVADHLRDLGGEREKMLQVFKAALDQRGIAYKMVHGNYQQREDFIRHEINKILEA
;
A
#
# COMPACT_ATOMS: atom_id res chain seq x y z
N MET A 1 -36.56 11.53 -10.92
CA MET A 1 -35.27 10.93 -10.57
C MET A 1 -34.35 12.07 -10.18
N THR A 2 -34.03 12.19 -8.89
CA THR A 2 -33.15 13.22 -8.33
C THR A 2 -31.71 12.77 -8.43
N ARG A 3 -30.83 13.62 -8.95
CA ARG A 3 -29.39 13.32 -9.07
C ARG A 3 -28.53 14.23 -8.21
N ALA A 4 -27.70 13.62 -7.37
CA ALA A 4 -26.68 14.31 -6.59
C ALA A 4 -25.31 14.28 -7.30
N LEU A 5 -24.52 15.32 -7.10
CA LEU A 5 -23.13 15.41 -7.53
C LEU A 5 -22.22 15.60 -6.31
N VAL A 6 -21.18 14.77 -6.25
CA VAL A 6 -20.04 14.89 -5.35
C VAL A 6 -18.79 15.03 -6.20
N ILE A 7 -18.01 16.09 -5.98
CA ILE A 7 -16.71 16.30 -6.65
C ILE A 7 -15.57 16.12 -5.65
N GLY A 8 -14.44 15.59 -6.09
CA GLY A 8 -13.25 15.52 -5.25
C GLY A 8 -12.02 14.89 -5.92
N LYS A 9 -10.84 15.18 -5.37
CA LYS A 9 -9.58 14.54 -5.83
C LYS A 9 -9.40 13.12 -5.27
N PHE A 10 -9.98 12.82 -4.11
CA PHE A 10 -9.86 11.51 -3.42
C PHE A 10 -8.42 10.99 -3.33
N MET A 11 -7.49 11.84 -2.86
CA MET A 11 -6.05 11.59 -2.89
C MET A 11 -5.41 11.58 -1.47
N PRO A 12 -5.59 10.52 -0.67
CA PRO A 12 -6.36 9.33 -0.95
C PRO A 12 -7.85 9.48 -0.59
N LEU A 13 -8.65 8.51 -1.03
CA LEU A 13 -10.00 8.29 -0.55
C LEU A 13 -9.96 7.91 0.94
N HIS A 14 -10.91 8.40 1.73
CA HIS A 14 -10.94 8.19 3.18
C HIS A 14 -12.38 8.15 3.71
N ASN A 15 -12.57 7.71 4.95
CA ASN A 15 -13.91 7.52 5.54
C ASN A 15 -14.77 8.78 5.55
N GLY A 16 -14.15 9.98 5.65
CA GLY A 16 -14.87 11.25 5.48
C GLY A 16 -15.55 11.41 4.11
N HIS A 17 -14.85 11.03 3.03
CA HIS A 17 -15.42 11.03 1.69
C HIS A 17 -16.52 9.97 1.55
N LEU A 18 -16.33 8.78 2.13
CA LEU A 18 -17.34 7.72 2.09
C LEU A 18 -18.64 8.16 2.76
N ALA A 19 -18.55 8.79 3.93
CA ALA A 19 -19.73 9.31 4.62
C ALA A 19 -20.41 10.44 3.84
N LEU A 20 -19.64 11.31 3.17
CA LEU A 20 -20.18 12.35 2.31
C LEU A 20 -20.93 11.76 1.09
N ILE A 21 -20.37 10.73 0.45
CA ILE A 21 -20.99 10.05 -0.69
C ILE A 21 -22.26 9.30 -0.25
N GLU A 22 -22.23 8.60 0.89
CA GLU A 22 -23.42 7.93 1.42
C GLU A 22 -24.49 8.92 1.87
N PHE A 23 -24.11 10.08 2.42
CA PHE A 23 -25.05 11.17 2.71
C PHE A 23 -25.70 11.70 1.43
N ALA A 24 -24.94 11.85 0.34
CA ALA A 24 -25.53 12.18 -0.96
C ALA A 24 -26.51 11.09 -1.44
N ALA A 25 -26.14 9.82 -1.26
CA ALA A 25 -26.97 8.67 -1.66
C ALA A 25 -28.26 8.54 -0.85
N SER A 26 -28.34 9.11 0.36
CA SER A 26 -29.58 9.14 1.14
C SER A 26 -30.52 10.28 0.76
N HIS A 27 -30.10 11.20 -0.12
CA HIS A 27 -30.87 12.39 -0.53
C HIS A 27 -31.16 12.44 -2.04
N ALA A 28 -30.74 11.42 -2.80
CA ALA A 28 -30.93 11.36 -4.25
C ALA A 28 -31.11 9.91 -4.72
N ASP A 29 -31.79 9.75 -5.87
CA ASP A 29 -31.97 8.45 -6.51
C ASP A 29 -30.65 7.94 -7.13
N GLU A 30 -29.76 8.86 -7.52
CA GLU A 30 -28.44 8.58 -8.11
C GLU A 30 -27.42 9.61 -7.65
N VAL A 31 -26.18 9.16 -7.43
CA VAL A 31 -25.04 9.99 -7.05
C VAL A 31 -23.95 9.86 -8.09
N ILE A 32 -23.60 10.95 -8.74
CA ILE A 32 -22.38 11.06 -9.54
C ILE A 32 -21.23 11.40 -8.59
N VAL A 33 -20.23 10.50 -8.53
CA VAL A 33 -18.96 10.73 -7.84
C VAL A 33 -17.94 11.11 -8.90
N SER A 34 -17.76 12.40 -9.12
CA SER A 34 -16.81 12.94 -10.11
C SER A 34 -15.44 13.09 -9.46
N MET A 35 -14.55 12.15 -9.76
CA MET A 35 -13.16 12.23 -9.34
C MET A 35 -12.36 13.09 -10.30
N SER A 36 -11.86 14.22 -9.80
CA SER A 36 -10.96 15.08 -10.56
C SER A 36 -9.51 14.60 -10.48
N TYR A 37 -8.76 14.81 -11.56
CA TYR A 37 -7.33 14.53 -11.59
C TYR A 37 -6.54 15.51 -12.45
N THR A 38 -5.25 15.65 -12.13
CA THR A 38 -4.26 16.30 -12.98
C THR A 38 -3.12 15.32 -13.30
N PRO A 39 -2.39 15.49 -14.42
CA PRO A 39 -1.20 14.69 -14.71
C PRO A 39 -0.08 14.80 -13.65
N HIS A 40 -0.17 15.78 -12.75
CA HIS A 40 0.83 16.06 -11.71
C HIS A 40 0.42 15.55 -10.32
N ASP A 41 -0.70 14.84 -10.21
CA ASP A 41 -1.16 14.31 -8.93
C ASP A 41 -0.19 13.26 -8.36
N THR A 42 0.03 13.30 -7.04
CA THR A 42 1.01 12.43 -6.37
C THR A 42 0.57 10.97 -6.26
N ILE A 43 -0.72 10.69 -6.44
CA ILE A 43 -1.26 9.33 -6.52
C ILE A 43 -1.93 9.17 -7.87
N ASP A 44 -1.52 8.12 -8.58
CA ASP A 44 -2.05 7.76 -9.90
C ASP A 44 -3.60 7.82 -9.90
N PRO A 45 -4.22 8.60 -10.81
CA PRO A 45 -5.67 8.64 -10.94
C PRO A 45 -6.31 7.27 -11.15
N LEU A 46 -5.68 6.35 -11.86
CA LEU A 46 -6.25 5.02 -12.09
C LEU A 46 -6.31 4.20 -10.80
N HIS A 47 -5.33 4.33 -9.91
CA HIS A 47 -5.38 3.71 -8.58
C HIS A 47 -6.51 4.28 -7.73
N ARG A 48 -6.65 5.62 -7.70
CA ARG A 48 -7.73 6.27 -6.95
C ARG A 48 -9.10 5.87 -7.48
N PHE A 49 -9.26 5.81 -8.81
CA PHE A 49 -10.51 5.43 -9.45
C PHE A 49 -10.85 3.97 -9.15
N LYS A 50 -9.86 3.07 -9.16
CA LYS A 50 -10.05 1.67 -8.78
C LYS A 50 -10.58 1.54 -7.35
N TRP A 51 -10.06 2.31 -6.39
CA TRP A 51 -10.57 2.29 -5.00
C TRP A 51 -12.05 2.68 -4.92
N ILE A 52 -12.46 3.73 -5.63
CA ILE A 52 -13.87 4.18 -5.64
C ILE A 52 -14.75 3.08 -6.23
N ASN A 53 -14.37 2.51 -7.37
CA ASN A 53 -15.13 1.44 -8.02
C ASN A 53 -15.25 0.20 -7.12
N GLU A 54 -14.17 -0.23 -6.48
CA GLU A 54 -14.18 -1.42 -5.62
C GLU A 54 -15.09 -1.22 -4.40
N ILE A 55 -15.04 -0.06 -3.75
CA ILE A 55 -15.89 0.25 -2.58
C ILE A 55 -17.37 0.28 -2.98
N PHE A 56 -17.69 0.89 -4.11
CA PHE A 56 -19.08 1.08 -4.55
C PHE A 56 -19.57 0.04 -5.57
N THR A 57 -18.84 -1.07 -5.76
CA THR A 57 -19.19 -2.12 -6.76
C THR A 57 -20.63 -2.63 -6.60
N ASN A 58 -21.12 -2.72 -5.35
CA ASN A 58 -22.47 -3.21 -5.06
C ASN A 58 -23.53 -2.11 -4.95
N ARG A 59 -23.18 -0.84 -5.18
CA ARG A 59 -24.06 0.33 -5.06
C ARG A 59 -24.42 0.87 -6.44
N LYS A 60 -25.46 0.30 -7.05
CA LYS A 60 -25.92 0.64 -8.41
C LYS A 60 -26.32 2.11 -8.61
N ASN A 61 -26.68 2.81 -7.52
CA ASN A 61 -27.06 4.21 -7.54
C ASN A 61 -25.87 5.18 -7.37
N ILE A 62 -24.66 4.67 -7.18
CA ILE A 62 -23.44 5.48 -7.07
C ILE A 62 -22.62 5.26 -8.34
N LEU A 63 -22.39 6.32 -9.09
CA LEU A 63 -21.76 6.29 -10.40
C LEU A 63 -20.41 7.04 -10.35
N PRO A 64 -19.28 6.33 -10.25
CA PRO A 64 -17.95 6.92 -10.32
C PRO A 64 -17.63 7.40 -11.75
N PHE A 65 -17.12 8.62 -11.87
CA PHE A 65 -16.58 9.16 -13.11
C PHE A 65 -15.18 9.73 -12.89
N LEU A 66 -14.33 9.60 -13.90
CA LEU A 66 -13.02 10.24 -13.95
C LEU A 66 -13.11 11.48 -14.83
N LEU A 67 -12.65 12.63 -14.34
CA LEU A 67 -12.67 13.89 -15.07
C LEU A 67 -11.32 14.60 -14.94
N GLU A 68 -10.71 14.96 -16.06
CA GLU A 68 -9.47 15.74 -16.07
C GLU A 68 -9.76 17.18 -15.66
N ASP A 69 -9.00 17.69 -14.69
CA ASP A 69 -9.13 19.04 -14.15
C ASP A 69 -8.22 20.01 -14.91
N ASN A 70 -8.54 20.24 -16.19
CA ASN A 70 -7.81 21.14 -17.09
C ASN A 70 -8.52 22.49 -17.30
N PHE A 71 -9.56 22.75 -16.51
CA PHE A 71 -10.43 23.92 -16.64
C PHE A 71 -10.44 24.79 -15.39
N ASP A 72 -10.01 24.28 -14.24
CA ASP A 72 -9.90 25.07 -13.03
C ASP A 72 -8.73 26.06 -13.11
N ASN A 73 -8.91 27.22 -12.48
CA ASN A 73 -7.91 28.26 -12.42
C ASN A 73 -7.90 28.86 -11.02
N ASP A 74 -6.92 28.45 -10.22
CA ASP A 74 -6.74 28.89 -8.84
C ASP A 74 -6.50 30.41 -8.69
N LEU A 75 -6.17 31.12 -9.78
CA LEU A 75 -6.00 32.58 -9.78
C LEU A 75 -7.33 33.34 -9.81
N LEU A 76 -8.44 32.68 -10.16
CA LEU A 76 -9.75 33.30 -10.25
C LEU A 76 -10.47 33.30 -8.88
N PRO A 77 -11.34 34.30 -8.61
CA PRO A 77 -12.24 34.26 -7.48
C PRO A 77 -13.10 33.00 -7.49
N LEU A 78 -13.43 32.47 -6.31
CA LEU A 78 -14.19 31.23 -6.17
C LEU A 78 -15.54 31.25 -6.92
N THR A 79 -16.19 32.41 -6.96
CA THR A 79 -17.46 32.60 -7.70
C THR A 79 -17.29 32.41 -9.22
N GLU A 80 -16.15 32.82 -9.78
CA GLU A 80 -15.85 32.63 -11.21
C GLU A 80 -15.39 31.20 -11.50
N ARG A 81 -14.57 30.62 -10.61
CA ARG A 81 -14.17 29.20 -10.71
C ARG A 81 -15.38 28.29 -10.74
N THR A 82 -16.28 28.44 -9.78
CA THR A 82 -17.49 27.60 -9.67
C THR A 82 -18.45 27.78 -10.85
N LYS A 83 -18.45 28.95 -11.52
CA LYS A 83 -19.18 29.18 -12.76
C LYS A 83 -18.58 28.41 -13.93
N ILE A 84 -17.25 28.39 -14.07
CA ILE A 84 -16.54 27.58 -15.05
C ILE A 84 -16.84 26.09 -14.81
N TRP A 85 -16.69 25.63 -13.56
CA TRP A 85 -16.95 24.24 -13.18
C TRP A 85 -18.39 23.84 -13.54
N ALA A 86 -19.39 24.66 -13.20
CA ALA A 86 -20.79 24.40 -13.54
C ALA A 86 -21.03 24.32 -15.06
N GLY A 87 -20.33 25.17 -15.84
CA GLY A 87 -20.33 25.12 -17.29
C GLY A 87 -19.79 23.80 -17.85
N VAL A 88 -18.74 23.26 -17.24
CA VAL A 88 -18.17 21.94 -17.60
C VAL A 88 -19.13 20.82 -17.20
N MET A 89 -19.60 20.80 -15.96
CA MET A 89 -20.47 19.71 -15.47
C MET A 89 -21.77 19.59 -16.26
N ARG A 90 -22.37 20.70 -16.74
CA ARG A 90 -23.54 20.67 -17.63
C ARG A 90 -23.29 19.99 -18.98
N LYS A 91 -22.04 19.97 -19.45
CA LYS A 91 -21.65 19.31 -20.71
C LYS A 91 -21.31 17.84 -20.50
N VAL A 92 -20.73 17.52 -19.34
CA VAL A 92 -20.21 16.19 -19.02
C VAL A 92 -21.29 15.28 -18.45
N TYR A 93 -22.18 15.81 -17.60
CA TYR A 93 -23.15 15.03 -16.84
C TYR A 93 -24.60 15.39 -17.21
N PRO A 94 -25.55 14.46 -17.00
CA PRO A 94 -26.97 14.79 -17.00
C PRO A 94 -27.30 15.89 -15.98
N LYS A 95 -28.53 16.40 -16.04
CA LYS A 95 -29.01 17.39 -15.07
C LYS A 95 -28.74 16.93 -13.64
N ILE A 96 -28.08 17.82 -12.88
CA ILE A 96 -27.79 17.69 -11.46
C ILE A 96 -28.83 18.49 -10.69
N ASP A 97 -29.48 17.86 -9.71
CA ASP A 97 -30.50 18.49 -8.87
C ASP A 97 -29.94 18.88 -7.49
N VAL A 98 -28.92 18.16 -7.02
CA VAL A 98 -28.29 18.35 -5.70
C VAL A 98 -26.77 18.34 -5.83
N VAL A 99 -26.09 19.27 -5.15
CA VAL A 99 -24.65 19.23 -4.93
C VAL A 99 -24.40 18.97 -3.46
N VAL A 100 -23.54 18.02 -3.14
CA VAL A 100 -23.16 17.70 -1.76
C VAL A 100 -21.67 17.95 -1.58
N SER A 101 -21.31 18.79 -0.61
CA SER A 101 -19.90 19.07 -0.29
C SER A 101 -19.72 19.53 1.17
N SER A 102 -18.48 19.55 1.62
CA SER A 102 -18.10 20.11 2.94
C SER A 102 -17.49 21.51 2.81
N GLU A 103 -17.04 21.87 1.61
CA GLU A 103 -16.24 23.06 1.34
C GLU A 103 -17.08 24.28 0.95
N ALA A 104 -16.52 25.47 1.16
CA ALA A 104 -17.15 26.75 0.86
C ALA A 104 -17.52 26.95 -0.63
N TYR A 105 -16.95 26.17 -1.55
CA TYR A 105 -17.33 26.23 -2.97
C TYR A 105 -18.74 25.69 -3.21
N GLY A 106 -19.29 24.87 -2.30
CA GLY A 106 -20.52 24.10 -2.52
C GLY A 106 -21.72 24.95 -2.89
N GLU A 107 -21.98 25.99 -2.11
CA GLU A 107 -23.12 26.89 -2.30
C GLU A 107 -23.05 27.67 -3.62
N PRO A 108 -21.97 28.41 -3.94
CA PRO A 108 -21.88 29.10 -5.24
C PRO A 108 -21.83 28.14 -6.43
N PHE A 109 -21.27 26.93 -6.26
CA PHE A 109 -21.27 25.91 -7.31
C PHE A 109 -22.66 25.36 -7.60
N ALA A 110 -23.44 25.03 -6.56
CA ALA A 110 -24.81 24.58 -6.69
C ALA A 110 -25.69 25.66 -7.33
N ALA A 111 -25.55 26.92 -6.90
CA ALA A 111 -26.27 28.05 -7.48
C ALA A 111 -25.99 28.20 -8.97
N ASN A 112 -24.71 28.11 -9.38
CA ASN A 112 -24.32 28.15 -10.79
C ASN A 112 -24.86 26.96 -11.61
N LEU A 113 -25.10 25.80 -10.98
CA LEU A 113 -25.72 24.62 -11.58
C LEU A 113 -27.26 24.66 -11.58
N GLN A 114 -27.88 25.63 -10.89
CA GLN A 114 -29.31 25.64 -10.59
C GLN A 114 -29.74 24.38 -9.80
N ALA A 115 -28.88 23.93 -8.89
CA ALA A 115 -29.06 22.79 -8.02
C ALA A 115 -29.19 23.24 -6.55
N THR A 116 -29.74 22.37 -5.71
CA THR A 116 -29.75 22.57 -4.24
C THR A 116 -28.40 22.17 -3.65
N HIS A 117 -27.84 22.98 -2.74
CA HIS A 117 -26.65 22.59 -1.98
C HIS A 117 -27.05 21.90 -0.67
N LEU A 118 -26.46 20.74 -0.39
CA LEU A 118 -26.51 20.11 0.92
C LEU A 118 -25.10 20.10 1.53
N LEU A 119 -24.93 20.84 2.62
CA LEU A 119 -23.68 20.90 3.37
C LEU A 119 -23.51 19.65 4.25
N PHE A 120 -22.36 18.98 4.13
CA PHE A 120 -22.03 17.83 4.96
C PHE A 120 -20.78 18.11 5.80
N ASP A 121 -20.92 18.07 7.13
CA ASP A 121 -19.80 18.05 8.11
C ASP A 121 -18.66 19.05 7.81
N ALA A 122 -18.98 20.31 7.54
CA ALA A 122 -18.01 21.34 7.15
C ALA A 122 -16.84 21.48 8.14
N ASP A 123 -17.14 21.39 9.43
CA ASP A 123 -16.16 21.48 10.53
C ASP A 123 -15.41 20.15 10.78
N ARG A 124 -15.72 19.08 10.04
CA ARG A 124 -15.15 17.73 10.19
C ARG A 124 -15.28 17.20 11.63
N LYS A 125 -16.40 17.50 12.30
CA LYS A 125 -16.67 17.08 13.67
C LYS A 125 -17.09 15.61 13.74
N LYS A 126 -17.78 15.12 12.71
CA LYS A 126 -18.20 13.71 12.66
C LYS A 126 -17.01 12.82 12.30
N ILE A 127 -16.21 13.23 11.31
CA ILE A 127 -15.06 12.45 10.84
C ILE A 127 -13.84 13.38 10.71
N PRO A 128 -13.00 13.49 11.77
CA PRO A 128 -11.92 14.46 11.86
C PRO A 128 -10.67 14.04 11.06
N VAL A 129 -10.80 13.99 9.73
CA VAL A 129 -9.72 13.61 8.82
C VAL A 129 -9.75 14.44 7.54
N SER A 130 -8.58 14.55 6.90
CA SER A 130 -8.45 15.05 5.54
C SER A 130 -7.44 14.21 4.77
N ALA A 131 -7.53 14.27 3.44
CA ALA A 131 -6.58 13.62 2.56
C ALA A 131 -5.14 14.09 2.81
N SER A 132 -4.94 15.38 3.11
CA SER A 132 -3.61 15.93 3.42
C SER A 132 -3.04 15.36 4.71
N LEU A 133 -3.85 15.22 5.77
CA LEU A 133 -3.43 14.60 7.03
C LEU A 133 -3.00 13.14 6.85
N ILE A 134 -3.72 12.37 6.02
CA ILE A 134 -3.36 10.98 5.72
C ILE A 134 -2.06 10.92 4.90
N ARG A 135 -1.88 11.79 3.90
CA ARG A 135 -0.64 11.80 3.10
C ARG A 135 0.59 12.14 3.95
N GLU A 136 0.43 13.02 4.94
CA GLU A 136 1.52 13.39 5.85
C GLU A 136 1.81 12.29 6.88
N LYS A 137 0.77 11.73 7.52
CA LYS A 137 0.90 10.78 8.65
C LYS A 137 -0.08 9.61 8.53
N PRO A 138 0.11 8.69 7.57
CA PRO A 138 -0.88 7.66 7.27
C PRO A 138 -1.15 6.73 8.45
N PHE A 139 -0.13 6.39 9.25
CA PHE A 139 -0.28 5.47 10.38
C PHE A 139 -1.02 6.07 11.57
N ARG A 140 -0.96 7.40 11.73
CA ARG A 140 -1.75 8.14 12.72
C ARG A 140 -3.23 8.16 12.37
N TYR A 141 -3.55 8.24 11.09
CA TYR A 141 -4.93 8.32 10.58
C TYR A 141 -5.42 6.98 10.00
N TRP A 142 -4.77 5.87 10.34
CA TRP A 142 -5.00 4.55 9.74
C TRP A 142 -6.46 4.08 9.78
N GLU A 143 -7.15 4.35 10.89
CA GLU A 143 -8.56 3.96 11.05
C GLU A 143 -9.52 4.72 10.13
N PHE A 144 -9.08 5.86 9.57
CA PHE A 144 -9.84 6.62 8.59
C PHE A 144 -9.57 6.18 7.15
N ILE A 145 -8.62 5.27 6.92
CA ILE A 145 -8.24 4.76 5.60
C ILE A 145 -9.06 3.48 5.33
N PRO A 146 -9.89 3.46 4.27
CA PRO A 146 -10.66 2.28 3.89
C PRO A 146 -9.75 1.08 3.59
N PRO A 147 -10.17 -0.15 3.89
CA PRO A 147 -9.35 -1.35 3.68
C PRO A 147 -8.74 -1.48 2.28
N VAL A 148 -9.48 -1.14 1.22
CA VAL A 148 -8.96 -1.19 -0.17
C VAL A 148 -7.82 -0.20 -0.44
N VAL A 149 -7.76 0.90 0.33
CA VAL A 149 -6.75 1.95 0.18
C VAL A 149 -5.51 1.65 1.02
N ARG A 150 -5.67 0.95 2.15
CA ARG A 150 -4.58 0.63 3.10
C ARG A 150 -3.33 0.03 2.44
N PRO A 151 -3.41 -0.91 1.48
CA PRO A 151 -2.24 -1.51 0.85
C PRO A 151 -1.27 -0.50 0.23
N TYR A 152 -1.76 0.66 -0.22
CA TYR A 152 -0.92 1.73 -0.77
C TYR A 152 0.02 2.34 0.27
N PHE A 153 -0.38 2.32 1.55
CA PHE A 153 0.37 2.91 2.66
C PHE A 153 1.14 1.88 3.50
N VAL A 154 0.92 0.58 3.28
CA VAL A 154 1.64 -0.48 4.01
C VAL A 154 3.13 -0.43 3.70
N LYS A 155 3.96 -0.48 4.76
CA LYS A 155 5.42 -0.59 4.62
C LYS A 155 5.86 -2.04 4.58
N LYS A 156 6.57 -2.41 3.53
CA LYS A 156 7.11 -3.76 3.37
C LYS A 156 8.49 -3.84 4.00
N ILE A 157 8.67 -4.75 4.96
CA ILE A 157 9.90 -4.93 5.72
C ILE A 157 10.45 -6.32 5.41
N CYS A 158 11.64 -6.38 4.83
CA CYS A 158 12.33 -7.63 4.52
C CYS A 158 13.20 -8.06 5.71
N PHE A 159 12.98 -9.28 6.19
CA PHE A 159 13.92 -9.99 7.06
C PHE A 159 14.81 -10.85 6.18
N TYR A 160 16.07 -10.43 6.07
CA TYR A 160 17.02 -10.89 5.08
C TYR A 160 18.24 -11.52 5.75
N GLY A 161 18.87 -12.49 5.09
CA GLY A 161 20.06 -13.17 5.60
C GLY A 161 20.04 -14.68 5.37
N SER A 162 21.17 -15.32 5.65
CA SER A 162 21.35 -16.75 5.47
C SER A 162 20.45 -17.58 6.40
N GLU A 163 20.35 -18.88 6.14
CA GLU A 163 19.57 -19.82 6.92
C GLU A 163 19.99 -19.89 8.40
N SER A 164 19.07 -20.34 9.27
CA SER A 164 19.30 -20.51 10.71
C SER A 164 19.82 -19.26 11.45
N THR A 165 19.33 -18.08 11.07
CA THR A 165 19.64 -16.79 11.72
C THR A 165 18.46 -16.23 12.54
N GLY A 166 17.32 -16.93 12.57
CA GLY A 166 16.14 -16.55 13.38
C GLY A 166 15.08 -15.69 12.66
N LYS A 167 15.19 -15.49 11.35
CA LYS A 167 14.28 -14.67 10.54
C LYS A 167 12.82 -15.10 10.65
N SER A 168 12.51 -16.36 10.36
CA SER A 168 11.14 -16.90 10.38
C SER A 168 10.47 -16.75 11.74
N PHE A 169 11.23 -17.04 12.80
CA PHE A 169 10.75 -16.87 14.17
C PHE A 169 10.44 -15.40 14.46
N MET A 170 11.32 -14.48 14.08
CA MET A 170 11.09 -13.05 14.27
C MET A 170 9.93 -12.52 13.44
N ALA A 171 9.80 -12.93 12.17
CA ALA A 171 8.70 -12.51 11.29
C ALA A 171 7.35 -12.92 11.89
N GLN A 172 7.22 -14.17 12.30
CA GLN A 172 6.00 -14.69 12.90
C GLN A 172 5.70 -14.02 14.25
N LYS A 173 6.70 -13.90 15.14
CA LYS A 173 6.51 -13.30 16.46
C LYS A 173 6.12 -11.83 16.36
N LEU A 174 6.80 -11.05 15.53
CA LEU A 174 6.53 -9.63 15.39
C LEU A 174 5.23 -9.35 14.64
N ALA A 175 4.82 -10.22 13.70
CA ALA A 175 3.50 -10.13 13.09
C ALA A 175 2.38 -10.21 14.14
N GLN A 176 2.51 -11.11 15.12
CA GLN A 176 1.57 -11.19 16.25
C GLN A 176 1.61 -9.92 17.12
N VAL A 177 2.81 -9.43 17.47
CA VAL A 177 2.98 -8.24 18.32
C VAL A 177 2.34 -7.00 17.69
N TYR A 178 2.53 -6.80 16.38
CA TYR A 178 1.99 -5.65 15.65
C TYR A 178 0.58 -5.87 15.10
N ASN A 179 -0.02 -7.04 15.35
CA ASN A 179 -1.30 -7.46 14.78
C ASN A 179 -1.33 -7.20 13.27
N THR A 180 -0.37 -7.78 12.56
CA THR A 180 -0.21 -7.65 11.12
C THR A 180 0.10 -9.01 10.48
N GLU A 181 0.23 -9.02 9.15
CA GLU A 181 0.58 -10.18 8.36
C GLU A 181 2.09 -10.36 8.22
N PHE A 182 2.48 -11.59 7.91
CA PHE A 182 3.81 -11.90 7.39
C PHE A 182 3.74 -12.85 6.19
N VAL A 183 4.75 -12.77 5.34
CA VAL A 183 5.04 -13.75 4.28
C VAL A 183 6.11 -14.71 4.82
N PRO A 184 5.81 -16.02 4.92
CA PRO A 184 6.78 -17.03 5.34
C PRO A 184 7.78 -17.35 4.22
N GLU A 185 8.85 -18.07 4.55
CA GLU A 185 9.88 -18.48 3.59
C GLU A 185 9.27 -19.42 2.54
N VAL A 186 8.89 -18.87 1.39
CA VAL A 186 8.16 -19.59 0.34
C VAL A 186 8.93 -20.79 -0.19
N ALA A 187 10.26 -20.75 -0.19
CA ALA A 187 11.09 -21.91 -0.54
C ALA A 187 10.73 -23.15 0.30
N ARG A 188 10.47 -22.99 1.61
CA ARG A 188 10.11 -24.10 2.50
C ARG A 188 8.74 -24.72 2.20
N GLU A 189 7.87 -24.01 1.47
CA GLU A 189 6.58 -24.55 1.02
C GLU A 189 6.72 -25.40 -0.25
N ILE A 190 7.77 -25.17 -1.04
CA ILE A 190 7.92 -25.72 -2.40
C ILE A 190 8.98 -26.82 -2.46
N VAL A 191 10.12 -26.64 -1.78
CA VAL A 191 11.22 -27.62 -1.78
C VAL A 191 11.30 -28.36 -0.45
N THR A 192 11.44 -29.69 -0.53
CA THR A 192 11.50 -30.60 0.63
C THR A 192 12.86 -31.28 0.79
N SER A 193 13.78 -31.06 -0.14
CA SER A 193 15.17 -31.51 -0.10
C SER A 193 16.07 -30.53 -0.86
N ASN A 194 17.40 -30.71 -0.76
CA ASN A 194 18.38 -29.95 -1.55
C ASN A 194 18.50 -30.44 -3.00
N GLU A 195 17.60 -31.33 -3.44
CA GLU A 195 17.47 -31.78 -4.83
C GLU A 195 16.33 -30.99 -5.51
N PHE A 196 16.57 -29.72 -5.79
CA PHE A 196 15.62 -28.86 -6.51
C PHE A 196 16.16 -28.43 -7.87
N THR A 197 15.26 -28.07 -8.78
CA THR A 197 15.61 -27.69 -10.13
C THR A 197 15.53 -26.19 -10.34
N GLU A 198 16.06 -25.72 -11.46
CA GLU A 198 15.84 -24.36 -11.95
C GLU A 198 14.34 -24.01 -12.03
N ALA A 199 13.50 -24.97 -12.47
CA ALA A 199 12.06 -24.74 -12.56
C ALA A 199 11.42 -24.50 -11.18
N ASP A 200 11.93 -25.12 -10.12
CA ASP A 200 11.43 -24.93 -8.76
C ASP A 200 11.84 -23.57 -8.20
N ILE A 201 13.07 -23.12 -8.48
CA ILE A 201 13.53 -21.76 -8.18
C ILE A 201 12.63 -20.70 -8.85
N ILE A 202 12.24 -20.92 -10.10
CA ILE A 202 11.31 -20.02 -10.80
C ILE A 202 9.93 -20.00 -10.11
N LYS A 203 9.40 -21.17 -9.71
CA LYS A 203 8.13 -21.26 -8.97
C LYS A 203 8.20 -20.52 -7.63
N ILE A 204 9.31 -20.65 -6.90
CA ILE A 204 9.55 -19.92 -5.64
C ILE A 204 9.51 -18.41 -5.89
N GLY A 205 10.16 -17.93 -6.95
CA GLY A 205 10.14 -16.53 -7.33
C GLY A 205 8.72 -15.99 -7.53
N TYR A 206 7.91 -16.65 -8.35
CA TYR A 206 6.52 -16.24 -8.59
C TYR A 206 5.67 -16.31 -7.31
N ALA A 207 5.76 -17.42 -6.58
CA ALA A 207 4.99 -17.61 -5.35
C ALA A 207 5.34 -16.55 -4.28
N GLN A 208 6.60 -16.10 -4.19
CA GLN A 208 6.98 -15.00 -3.31
C GLN A 208 6.21 -13.71 -3.63
N ILE A 209 6.11 -13.35 -4.92
CA ILE A 209 5.39 -12.15 -5.35
C ILE A 209 3.89 -12.29 -5.06
N ASP A 210 3.31 -13.46 -5.35
CA ASP A 210 1.90 -13.74 -5.11
C ASP A 210 1.54 -13.65 -3.63
N ARG A 211 2.36 -14.21 -2.74
CA ARG A 211 2.14 -14.13 -1.30
C ARG A 211 2.23 -12.70 -0.78
N ILE A 212 3.15 -11.90 -1.28
CA ILE A 212 3.24 -10.48 -0.90
C ILE A 212 1.98 -9.73 -1.34
N ASN A 213 1.53 -9.95 -2.57
CA ASN A 213 0.31 -9.32 -3.12
C ASN A 213 -0.96 -9.77 -2.41
N GLU A 214 -1.00 -11.00 -1.90
CA GLU A 214 -2.09 -11.52 -1.08
C GLU A 214 -2.07 -10.87 0.32
N LYS A 215 -0.94 -10.98 1.02
CA LYS A 215 -0.81 -10.57 2.42
C LYS A 215 -0.84 -9.06 2.64
N ILE A 216 -0.40 -8.25 1.66
CA ILE A 216 -0.47 -6.79 1.77
C ILE A 216 -1.90 -6.26 1.88
N LYS A 217 -2.90 -7.02 1.39
CA LYS A 217 -4.32 -6.64 1.42
C LYS A 217 -4.90 -6.63 2.84
N THR A 218 -4.38 -7.49 3.72
CA THR A 218 -4.85 -7.61 5.12
C THR A 218 -3.80 -7.13 6.13
N ALA A 219 -2.60 -6.77 5.68
CA ALA A 219 -1.56 -6.21 6.51
C ALA A 219 -1.99 -4.91 7.23
N ASN A 220 -1.57 -4.79 8.49
CA ASN A 220 -1.83 -3.63 9.32
C ASN A 220 -0.57 -2.77 9.43
N LYS A 221 -0.53 -1.66 8.69
CA LYS A 221 0.55 -0.65 8.61
C LYS A 221 1.88 -1.17 8.04
N ILE A 222 2.33 -2.36 8.42
CA ILE A 222 3.57 -2.99 7.95
C ILE A 222 3.29 -4.42 7.47
N LEU A 223 4.06 -4.92 6.50
CA LEU A 223 4.08 -6.33 6.11
C LEU A 223 5.49 -6.87 6.33
N LEU A 224 5.63 -7.95 7.09
CA LEU A 224 6.92 -8.57 7.36
C LEU A 224 7.16 -9.72 6.37
N CYS A 225 8.29 -9.72 5.67
CA CYS A 225 8.60 -10.74 4.66
C CYS A 225 9.87 -11.50 5.03
N ASP A 226 9.74 -12.81 5.20
CA ASP A 226 10.84 -13.78 5.29
C ASP A 226 10.73 -14.66 4.04
N THR A 227 11.52 -14.53 2.98
CA THR A 227 12.61 -13.60 2.71
C THR A 227 12.21 -12.74 1.49
N ASP A 228 13.06 -12.65 0.47
CA ASP A 228 12.84 -11.91 -0.76
C ASP A 228 13.40 -12.64 -1.99
N THR A 229 13.19 -12.05 -3.18
CA THR A 229 13.67 -12.62 -4.44
C THR A 229 15.20 -12.62 -4.54
N ILE A 230 15.90 -11.68 -3.89
CA ILE A 230 17.37 -11.66 -3.86
C ILE A 230 17.90 -12.90 -3.13
N THR A 231 17.28 -13.28 -2.01
CA THR A 231 17.62 -14.51 -1.28
C THR A 231 17.47 -15.74 -2.19
N THR A 232 16.38 -15.82 -2.97
CA THR A 232 16.18 -16.90 -3.94
C THR A 232 17.27 -16.92 -5.02
N GLN A 233 17.69 -15.74 -5.53
CA GLN A 233 18.79 -15.66 -6.50
C GLN A 233 20.12 -16.15 -5.92
N ILE A 234 20.44 -15.76 -4.67
CA ILE A 234 21.66 -16.19 -3.98
C ILE A 234 21.71 -17.70 -3.84
N TYR A 235 20.62 -18.33 -3.39
CA TYR A 235 20.58 -19.78 -3.25
C TYR A 235 20.59 -20.51 -4.60
N SER A 236 19.93 -19.97 -5.63
CA SER A 236 20.05 -20.49 -7.00
C SER A 236 21.51 -20.50 -7.48
N GLN A 237 22.22 -19.39 -7.29
CA GLN A 237 23.65 -19.31 -7.64
C GLN A 237 24.50 -20.27 -6.79
N GLN A 238 24.19 -20.42 -5.49
CA GLN A 238 24.97 -21.25 -4.58
C GLN A 238 24.82 -22.74 -4.91
N TYR A 239 23.59 -23.23 -5.11
CA TYR A 239 23.31 -24.65 -5.32
C TYR A 239 23.35 -25.07 -6.79
N LEU A 240 22.80 -24.26 -7.71
CA LEU A 240 22.66 -24.61 -9.12
C LEU A 240 23.73 -23.97 -10.02
N LYS A 241 24.54 -23.06 -9.48
CA LYS A 241 25.56 -22.27 -10.23
C LYS A 241 24.99 -21.43 -11.37
N THR A 242 23.67 -21.21 -11.38
CA THR A 242 22.94 -20.40 -12.35
C THR A 242 21.84 -19.60 -11.64
N VAL A 243 21.42 -18.48 -12.22
CA VAL A 243 20.30 -17.66 -11.75
C VAL A 243 19.35 -17.41 -12.93
N PRO A 244 18.11 -17.90 -12.88
CA PRO A 244 17.14 -17.69 -13.94
C PRO A 244 16.85 -16.21 -14.15
N ALA A 245 16.90 -15.75 -15.40
CA ALA A 245 16.74 -14.35 -15.76
C ALA A 245 15.44 -13.73 -15.22
N ILE A 246 14.37 -14.53 -15.14
CA ILE A 246 13.07 -14.11 -14.63
C ILE A 246 13.13 -13.61 -13.17
N LEU A 247 14.05 -14.11 -12.34
CA LEU A 247 14.15 -13.65 -10.95
C LEU A 247 14.57 -12.19 -10.84
N PHE A 248 15.34 -11.66 -11.81
CA PHE A 248 15.70 -10.24 -11.83
C PHE A 248 14.51 -9.36 -12.22
N GLU A 249 13.60 -9.87 -13.07
CA GLU A 249 12.37 -9.16 -13.39
C GLU A 249 11.36 -9.21 -12.24
N LEU A 250 11.28 -10.34 -11.52
CA LEU A 250 10.44 -10.47 -10.32
C LEU A 250 10.95 -9.61 -9.17
N GLU A 251 12.27 -9.48 -9.00
CA GLU A 251 12.88 -8.57 -8.01
C GLU A 251 12.37 -7.13 -8.18
N LYS A 252 12.30 -6.64 -9.42
CA LYS A 252 11.82 -5.27 -9.74
C LYS A 252 10.34 -5.03 -9.41
N GLN A 253 9.54 -6.08 -9.27
CA GLN A 253 8.10 -5.95 -9.01
C GLN A 253 7.79 -5.64 -7.54
N VAL A 254 8.73 -5.90 -6.63
CA VAL A 254 8.52 -5.66 -5.20
C VAL A 254 9.55 -4.68 -4.66
N HIS A 255 9.07 -3.49 -4.34
CA HIS A 255 9.81 -2.55 -3.51
C HIS A 255 9.62 -2.89 -2.02
N TYR A 256 10.71 -3.09 -1.29
CA TYR A 256 10.71 -3.15 0.18
C TYR A 256 11.19 -1.80 0.73
N ASP A 257 10.49 -1.29 1.74
CA ASP A 257 10.83 -0.01 2.37
C ASP A 257 12.03 -0.15 3.32
N TYR A 258 12.21 -1.33 3.93
CA TYR A 258 13.27 -1.57 4.91
C TYR A 258 13.83 -2.99 4.81
N TYR A 259 15.15 -3.12 4.98
CA TYR A 259 15.85 -4.39 5.12
C TYR A 259 16.49 -4.52 6.50
N PHE A 260 16.25 -5.67 7.13
CA PHE A 260 16.96 -6.12 8.32
C PHE A 260 17.82 -7.32 7.94
N LEU A 261 19.15 -7.16 7.94
CA LEU A 261 20.11 -8.24 7.66
C LEU A 261 20.48 -8.92 8.98
N PHE A 262 20.06 -10.18 9.13
CA PHE A 262 20.28 -10.98 10.33
C PHE A 262 21.69 -11.58 10.33
N ASP A 263 22.44 -11.33 11.40
CA ASP A 263 23.77 -11.90 11.59
C ASP A 263 23.73 -13.39 12.00
N ILE A 264 24.89 -14.04 11.99
CA ILE A 264 25.10 -15.48 12.26
C ILE A 264 25.48 -15.78 13.72
N ASP A 265 25.40 -14.80 14.61
CA ASP A 265 25.82 -14.89 16.03
C ASP A 265 24.88 -15.73 16.92
N VAL A 266 23.76 -16.23 16.38
CA VAL A 266 22.91 -17.24 17.04
C VAL A 266 23.38 -18.67 16.72
N PRO A 267 23.20 -19.64 17.63
CA PRO A 267 23.56 -21.03 17.40
C PRO A 267 22.92 -21.57 16.12
N TRP A 268 23.69 -22.35 15.35
CA TRP A 268 23.17 -23.06 14.20
C TRP A 268 22.23 -24.18 14.63
N VAL A 269 21.07 -24.27 14.00
CA VAL A 269 20.11 -25.36 14.20
C VAL A 269 19.98 -26.09 12.86
N ALA A 270 20.58 -27.27 12.78
CA ALA A 270 20.49 -28.12 11.59
C ALA A 270 19.05 -28.62 11.39
N ASP A 271 18.63 -28.70 10.13
CA ASP A 271 17.43 -29.42 9.68
C ASP A 271 17.77 -30.15 8.36
N HIS A 272 16.80 -30.83 7.74
CA HIS A 272 17.02 -31.61 6.52
C HIS A 272 17.33 -30.78 5.27
N LEU A 273 17.18 -29.45 5.32
CA LEU A 273 17.48 -28.53 4.22
C LEU A 273 18.79 -27.76 4.46
N ARG A 274 19.18 -27.56 5.71
CA ARG A 274 20.33 -26.73 6.11
C ARG A 274 21.65 -27.49 6.08
N ASP A 275 22.44 -27.28 5.02
CA ASP A 275 23.76 -27.89 4.85
C ASP A 275 24.95 -26.90 4.89
N LEU A 276 24.71 -25.58 4.98
CA LEU A 276 25.76 -24.56 4.93
C LEU A 276 26.29 -24.12 6.30
N GLY A 277 26.13 -24.95 7.34
CA GLY A 277 26.54 -24.62 8.71
C GLY A 277 28.04 -24.31 8.88
N GLY A 278 28.89 -24.90 8.03
CA GLY A 278 30.33 -24.60 7.98
C GLY A 278 30.71 -23.38 7.12
N GLU A 279 29.78 -22.84 6.33
CA GLU A 279 30.02 -21.73 5.41
C GLU A 279 29.30 -20.43 5.84
N ARG A 280 28.83 -20.34 7.09
CA ARG A 280 28.00 -19.22 7.57
C ARG A 280 28.64 -17.85 7.35
N GLU A 281 29.92 -17.70 7.65
CA GLU A 281 30.65 -16.43 7.46
C GLU A 281 30.72 -16.04 5.98
N LYS A 282 31.04 -17.00 5.10
CA LYS A 282 31.07 -16.79 3.66
C LYS A 282 29.69 -16.39 3.13
N MET A 283 28.64 -17.10 3.54
CA MET A 283 27.27 -16.76 3.14
C MET A 283 26.86 -15.38 3.64
N LEU A 284 27.21 -15.00 4.88
CA LEU A 284 26.95 -13.65 5.37
C LEU A 284 27.61 -12.59 4.47
N GLN A 285 28.85 -12.79 4.04
CA GLN A 285 29.52 -11.86 3.11
C GLN A 285 28.82 -11.82 1.74
N VAL A 286 28.35 -12.95 1.21
CA VAL A 286 27.57 -12.99 -0.04
C VAL A 286 26.27 -12.20 0.09
N PHE A 287 25.52 -12.41 1.16
CA PHE A 287 24.26 -11.70 1.40
C PHE A 287 24.49 -10.19 1.55
N LYS A 288 25.54 -9.79 2.28
CA LYS A 288 25.94 -8.39 2.45
C LYS A 288 26.31 -7.75 1.12
N ALA A 289 27.19 -8.40 0.36
CA ALA A 289 27.65 -7.91 -0.95
C ALA A 289 26.48 -7.76 -1.94
N ALA A 290 25.49 -8.65 -1.90
CA ALA A 290 24.32 -8.58 -2.77
C ALA A 290 23.45 -7.34 -2.52
N LEU A 291 23.30 -6.89 -1.26
CA LEU A 291 22.62 -5.63 -0.93
C LEU A 291 23.49 -4.41 -1.28
N ASP A 292 24.79 -4.47 -0.94
CA ASP A 292 25.74 -3.38 -1.21
C ASP A 292 25.84 -3.07 -2.73
N GLN A 293 25.91 -4.12 -3.57
CA GLN A 293 25.94 -3.98 -5.04
C GLN A 293 24.66 -3.35 -5.61
N ARG A 294 23.53 -3.51 -4.93
CA ARG A 294 22.23 -2.94 -5.33
C ARG A 294 22.00 -1.54 -4.75
N GLY A 295 22.90 -1.06 -3.88
CA GLY A 295 22.70 0.19 -3.14
C GLY A 295 21.52 0.14 -2.17
N ILE A 296 21.13 -1.06 -1.71
CA ILE A 296 20.02 -1.23 -0.78
C ILE A 296 20.55 -1.01 0.64
N ALA A 297 19.99 0.00 1.33
CA ALA A 297 20.29 0.24 2.73
C ALA A 297 19.66 -0.84 3.63
N TYR A 298 20.43 -1.34 4.60
CA TYR A 298 19.96 -2.31 5.58
C TYR A 298 20.42 -1.97 6.99
N LYS A 299 19.71 -2.52 7.97
CA LYS A 299 20.09 -2.51 9.38
C LYS A 299 20.55 -3.90 9.78
N MET A 300 21.73 -3.99 10.36
CA MET A 300 22.23 -5.25 10.89
C MET A 300 21.49 -5.63 12.18
N VAL A 301 21.10 -6.89 12.29
CA VAL A 301 20.45 -7.46 13.47
C VAL A 301 21.39 -8.46 14.12
N HIS A 302 21.80 -8.18 15.36
CA HIS A 302 22.78 -8.93 16.13
C HIS A 302 22.23 -9.33 17.51
N GLY A 303 22.94 -10.24 18.17
CA GLY A 303 22.71 -10.67 19.54
C GLY A 303 21.74 -11.84 19.66
N ASN A 304 21.36 -12.13 20.90
CA ASN A 304 20.39 -13.18 21.19
C ASN A 304 18.97 -12.78 20.73
N TYR A 305 18.03 -13.73 20.73
CA TYR A 305 16.66 -13.50 20.25
C TYR A 305 15.97 -12.29 20.88
N GLN A 306 16.17 -12.03 22.18
CA GLN A 306 15.55 -10.87 22.84
C GLN A 306 16.14 -9.56 22.34
N GLN A 307 17.47 -9.47 22.23
CA GLN A 307 18.16 -8.28 21.73
C GLN A 307 17.75 -7.94 20.29
N ARG A 308 17.62 -8.97 19.44
CA ARG A 308 17.14 -8.84 18.06
C ARG A 308 15.72 -8.29 18.01
N GLU A 309 14.82 -8.86 18.81
CA GLU A 309 13.45 -8.40 18.91
C GLU A 309 13.36 -6.94 19.36
N ASP A 310 14.06 -6.59 20.45
CA ASP A 310 14.03 -5.23 21.00
C ASP A 310 14.53 -4.21 19.95
N PHE A 311 15.62 -4.53 19.24
CA PHE A 311 16.15 -3.71 18.18
C PHE A 311 15.17 -3.53 17.01
N ILE A 312 14.61 -4.63 16.49
CA ILE A 312 13.68 -4.57 15.36
C ILE A 312 12.41 -3.80 15.76
N ARG A 313 11.88 -4.02 16.97
CA ARG A 313 10.71 -3.30 17.48
C ARG A 313 10.97 -1.81 17.60
N HIS A 314 12.13 -1.41 18.12
CA HIS A 314 12.52 -0.01 18.20
C HIS A 314 12.51 0.64 16.81
N GLU A 315 13.09 -0.02 15.82
CA GLU A 315 13.13 0.51 14.46
C GLU A 315 11.77 0.50 13.76
N ILE A 316 10.92 -0.51 13.98
CA ILE A 316 9.54 -0.53 13.48
C ILE A 316 8.70 0.59 14.10
N ASN A 317 8.84 0.84 15.40
CA ASN A 317 8.07 1.89 16.07
C ASN A 317 8.39 3.28 15.50
N LYS A 318 9.66 3.56 15.19
CA LYS A 318 10.04 4.81 14.49
C LYS A 318 9.36 4.96 13.14
N ILE A 319 9.22 3.86 12.38
CA ILE A 319 8.52 3.86 11.09
C ILE A 319 7.05 4.19 11.28
N LEU A 320 6.43 3.66 12.34
CA LEU A 320 5.01 3.88 12.64
C LEU A 320 4.70 5.26 13.22
N GLU A 321 5.72 5.94 13.77
CA GLU A 321 5.62 7.30 14.33
C GLU A 321 5.88 8.41 13.31
N ALA A 322 6.53 8.10 12.19
CA ALA A 322 6.83 9.03 11.09
C ALA A 322 5.56 9.47 10.35
#